data_AF-A0A836RDN6-F1
#
_entry.id   AF-A0A836RDN6-F1
#
_cell.length_a   1.000
_cell.length_b   1.000
_cell.length_c   1.000
_cell.angle_alpha   90.00
_cell.angle_beta   90.00
_cell.angle_gamma   90.00
#
_symmetry.space_group_name_H-M   'P 1'
#
loop_
_entity.id
_entity.type
_entity.pdbx_description
1 polymer ?
#
loop_
_entity_poly.entity_id
_entity_poly.type
_entity_poly.pdbx_seq_one_letter_code
_entity_poly.pdbx_strand_id
1 'polypeptide(L)'
;KDTIEVFPETEEEAEELKKSLLADSMINGKFISSDGKVGLIMIETKEGMDGEKLRKALEKTVEPLKGDAVKVVYFGMPLISAYIADSSKDTMRLSIISALVILLVLYFCFRNLRGVFLPILIALLSSLWVMGLVGTLGKSVTMMVSTVPVLMISLATAYGIHFLSRYYEERHNLGPIDAVKMTIEDTFVPILMSALTTMAGFISLTTASIKPMTEFGIFSTLGIFFAFILATFFLGSFYTILPSKKVHKKFSYESNDIITKVLRILSHSILNRKKVITIFFIIMIGISIFYGTKVRPESSIESRLGKDNPIAKIMDYFKEKFGGVDFLYVYVKSENIKNPYVLRKIKDIEVYSEHLPSLKEPSSLADFIIQLNDAMENKKIVPADPHKIDNLWFFGGDNKYIKSMVGEEDKDTVAMIRTKEMSSNALTKAIAKMNNFIEKIPKKVKAVDLSRLNSNEREKYYPYIADEIIDALSVRGIVIKNREE
;
A
#
# COMPACT_ATOMS: atom_id res chain seq x y z
N LYS A 1 -23.16 23.59 -7.01
CA LYS A 1 -24.27 24.09 -6.17
C LYS A 1 -23.59 24.66 -4.95
N ASP A 2 -23.66 25.97 -4.74
CA ASP A 2 -23.33 26.49 -3.43
C ASP A 2 -24.42 25.93 -2.51
N THR A 3 -24.04 24.93 -1.72
CA THR A 3 -24.97 24.24 -0.82
C THR A 3 -25.56 25.20 0.21
N ILE A 4 -24.87 26.32 0.42
CA ILE A 4 -25.19 27.40 1.34
C ILE A 4 -24.95 28.70 0.55
N GLU A 5 -26.01 29.43 0.22
CA GLU A 5 -25.90 30.75 -0.44
C GLU A 5 -25.70 31.88 0.57
N VAL A 6 -26.19 31.70 1.80
CA VAL A 6 -26.07 32.64 2.92
C VAL A 6 -25.69 31.86 4.17
N PHE A 7 -24.64 32.30 4.86
CA PHE A 7 -24.24 31.69 6.13
C PHE A 7 -25.23 32.07 7.24
N PRO A 8 -25.57 31.13 8.15
CA PRO A 8 -26.48 31.43 9.25
C PRO A 8 -25.86 32.48 10.18
N GLU A 9 -26.64 33.48 10.56
CA GLU A 9 -26.22 34.55 11.48
C GLU A 9 -26.67 34.25 12.93
N THR A 10 -27.65 33.37 13.10
CA THR A 10 -28.19 32.96 14.41
C THR A 10 -28.03 31.45 14.67
N GLU A 11 -28.04 31.05 15.96
CA GLU A 11 -28.03 29.62 16.33
C GLU A 11 -29.25 28.86 15.79
N GLU A 12 -30.40 29.52 15.69
CA GLU A 12 -31.63 28.93 15.17
C GLU A 12 -31.52 28.63 13.67
N GLU A 13 -31.02 29.59 12.88
CA GLU A 13 -30.71 29.40 11.46
C GLU A 13 -29.64 28.31 11.25
N ALA A 14 -28.63 28.24 12.12
CA ALA A 14 -27.59 27.23 12.04
C ALA A 14 -28.14 25.81 12.29
N GLU A 15 -29.04 25.63 13.26
CA GLU A 15 -29.69 24.35 13.53
C GLU A 15 -30.70 23.96 12.43
N GLU A 16 -31.40 24.93 11.83
CA GLU A 16 -32.27 24.67 10.67
C GLU A 16 -31.44 24.25 9.45
N LEU A 17 -30.35 24.96 9.16
CA LEU A 17 -29.43 24.60 8.09
C LEU A 17 -28.86 23.19 8.31
N LYS A 18 -28.42 22.87 9.52
CA LYS A 18 -27.93 21.53 9.87
C LYS A 18 -28.97 20.44 9.63
N LYS A 19 -30.23 20.66 10.01
CA LYS A 19 -31.33 19.71 9.74
C LYS A 19 -31.54 19.51 8.24
N SER A 20 -31.52 20.60 7.46
CA SER A 20 -31.63 20.56 6.00
C SER A 20 -30.49 19.75 5.37
N LEU A 21 -29.25 20.02 5.78
CA LEU A 21 -28.06 19.33 5.26
C LEU A 21 -28.03 17.83 5.64
N LEU A 22 -28.51 17.47 6.83
CA LEU A 22 -28.60 16.08 7.26
C LEU A 22 -29.73 15.30 6.55
N ALA A 23 -30.75 15.99 6.04
CA ALA A 23 -31.82 15.40 5.25
C ALA A 23 -31.40 15.12 3.78
N ASP A 24 -30.39 15.83 3.27
CA ASP A 24 -29.87 15.65 1.91
C ASP A 24 -28.89 14.47 1.83
N SER A 25 -29.24 13.46 1.03
CA SER A 25 -28.45 12.24 0.83
C SER A 25 -27.17 12.43 0.00
N MET A 26 -26.97 13.59 -0.64
CA MET A 26 -25.68 13.96 -1.25
C MET A 26 -24.69 14.53 -0.23
N ILE A 27 -25.17 14.97 0.93
CA ILE A 27 -24.36 15.71 1.91
C ILE A 27 -24.11 14.85 3.15
N ASN A 28 -25.17 14.28 3.73
CA ASN A 28 -25.09 13.43 4.91
C ASN A 28 -24.24 12.18 4.63
N GLY A 29 -23.23 11.93 5.48
CA GLY A 29 -22.25 10.84 5.35
C GLY A 29 -21.16 11.10 4.31
N LYS A 30 -21.37 12.03 3.36
CA LYS A 30 -20.46 12.30 2.24
C LYS A 30 -19.55 13.50 2.50
N PHE A 31 -20.13 14.62 2.94
CA PHE A 31 -19.44 15.88 3.24
C PHE A 31 -19.63 16.33 4.69
N ILE A 32 -20.70 15.87 5.34
CA ILE A 32 -20.96 16.11 6.76
C ILE A 32 -21.18 14.76 7.43
N SER A 33 -20.53 14.54 8.58
CA SER A 33 -20.70 13.31 9.35
C SER A 33 -22.16 13.12 9.79
N SER A 34 -22.61 11.89 9.98
CA SER A 34 -24.01 11.62 10.34
C SER A 34 -24.44 12.20 11.70
N ASP A 35 -23.50 12.56 12.58
CA ASP A 35 -23.74 13.28 13.83
C ASP A 35 -23.77 14.81 13.67
N GLY A 36 -23.52 15.33 12.47
CA GLY A 36 -23.49 16.75 12.14
C GLY A 36 -22.33 17.53 12.77
N LYS A 37 -21.32 16.85 13.33
CA LYS A 37 -20.22 17.47 14.09
C LYS A 37 -18.96 17.72 13.26
N VAL A 38 -18.83 17.09 12.10
CA VAL A 38 -17.62 17.11 11.29
C VAL A 38 -17.98 17.46 9.85
N GLY A 39 -17.39 18.54 9.34
CA GLY A 39 -17.42 18.89 7.93
C GLY A 39 -16.16 18.41 7.21
N LEU A 40 -16.31 17.98 5.97
CA LEU A 40 -15.23 17.54 5.08
C LEU A 40 -15.06 18.54 3.94
N ILE A 41 -13.83 19.05 3.79
CA ILE A 41 -13.43 19.86 2.64
C ILE A 41 -12.47 19.03 1.80
N MET A 42 -12.83 18.77 0.55
CA MET A 42 -11.98 18.08 -0.41
C MET A 42 -11.21 19.08 -1.26
N ILE A 43 -9.89 18.91 -1.32
CA ILE A 43 -8.99 19.77 -2.10
C ILE A 43 -8.28 18.89 -3.11
N GLU A 44 -8.42 19.23 -4.39
CA GLU A 44 -7.69 18.58 -5.46
C GLU A 44 -6.31 19.24 -5.63
N THR A 45 -5.26 18.43 -5.62
CA THR A 45 -3.90 18.91 -5.80
C THR A 45 -3.46 18.72 -7.24
N LYS A 46 -2.65 19.63 -7.78
CA LYS A 46 -1.94 19.40 -9.04
C LYS A 46 -1.05 18.16 -8.93
N GLU A 47 -0.90 17.45 -10.05
CA GLU A 47 -0.05 16.29 -10.14
C GLU A 47 1.40 16.62 -9.74
N GLY A 48 2.07 15.71 -9.02
CA GLY A 48 3.46 15.87 -8.60
C GLY A 48 3.72 16.85 -7.44
N MET A 49 2.69 17.31 -6.74
CA MET A 49 2.84 18.18 -5.56
C MET A 49 3.60 17.47 -4.42
N ASP A 50 4.58 18.18 -3.85
CA ASP A 50 5.31 17.73 -2.66
C ASP A 50 4.40 17.79 -1.42
N GLY A 51 4.15 16.63 -0.82
CA GLY A 51 3.22 16.51 0.30
C GLY A 51 3.64 17.24 1.57
N GLU A 52 4.94 17.41 1.83
CA GLU A 52 5.41 18.11 3.03
C GLU A 52 5.30 19.62 2.86
N LYS A 53 5.60 20.14 1.67
CA LYS A 53 5.33 21.54 1.31
C LYS A 53 3.83 21.82 1.36
N LEU A 54 3.01 20.91 0.85
CA LEU A 54 1.56 21.02 0.91
C LEU A 54 1.06 21.07 2.36
N ARG A 55 1.52 20.14 3.21
CA ARG A 55 1.15 20.11 4.64
C ARG A 55 1.44 21.44 5.32
N LYS A 56 2.67 21.95 5.17
CA LYS A 56 3.08 23.24 5.75
C LYS A 56 2.28 24.42 5.21
N ALA A 57 1.97 24.41 3.91
CA ALA A 57 1.17 25.46 3.30
C ALA A 57 -0.28 25.44 3.82
N LEU A 58 -0.88 24.26 3.96
CA LEU A 58 -2.21 24.09 4.53
C LEU A 58 -2.24 24.52 5.99
N GLU A 59 -1.32 24.05 6.82
CA GLU A 59 -1.21 24.46 8.23
C GLU A 59 -1.07 25.98 8.37
N LYS A 60 -0.17 26.59 7.57
CA LYS A 60 0.03 28.05 7.61
C LYS A 60 -1.22 28.85 7.18
N THR A 61 -2.01 28.31 6.25
CA THR A 61 -3.16 29.02 5.68
C THR A 61 -4.43 28.81 6.51
N VAL A 62 -4.65 27.61 7.03
CA VAL A 62 -5.89 27.22 7.70
C VAL A 62 -5.84 27.49 9.20
N GLU A 63 -4.67 27.38 9.84
CA GLU A 63 -4.57 27.61 11.29
C GLU A 63 -5.04 29.01 11.75
N PRO A 64 -4.76 30.10 11.00
CA PRO A 64 -5.31 31.43 11.33
C PRO A 64 -6.82 31.56 11.07
N LEU A 65 -7.39 30.69 10.22
CA LEU A 65 -8.79 30.75 9.76
C LEU A 65 -9.70 29.76 10.51
N LYS A 66 -9.16 28.97 11.44
CA LYS A 66 -9.92 27.88 12.08
C LYS A 66 -11.10 28.36 12.93
N GLY A 67 -11.13 29.63 13.35
CA GLY A 67 -12.20 30.19 14.19
C GLY A 67 -12.47 29.31 15.42
N ASP A 68 -13.74 28.95 15.62
CA ASP A 68 -14.21 28.10 16.71
C ASP A 68 -14.10 26.59 16.44
N ALA A 69 -13.47 26.19 15.31
CA ALA A 69 -13.26 24.78 15.02
C ALA A 69 -12.34 24.15 16.08
N VAL A 70 -12.90 23.20 16.84
CA VAL A 70 -12.19 22.49 17.91
C VAL A 70 -10.96 21.75 17.40
N LYS A 71 -11.01 21.24 16.16
CA LYS A 71 -9.91 20.48 15.54
C LYS A 71 -9.99 20.52 14.01
N VAL A 72 -8.86 20.81 13.37
CA VAL A 72 -8.67 20.63 11.91
C VAL A 72 -7.75 19.44 11.68
N VAL A 73 -8.16 18.52 10.81
CA VAL A 73 -7.39 17.31 10.48
C VAL A 73 -7.17 17.27 8.98
N TYR A 74 -5.90 17.13 8.58
CA TYR A 74 -5.52 17.01 7.17
C TYR A 74 -5.29 15.54 6.83
N PHE A 75 -5.90 15.07 5.74
CA PHE A 75 -5.77 13.70 5.28
C PHE A 75 -5.76 13.64 3.75
N GLY A 76 -5.03 12.68 3.19
CA GLY A 76 -4.97 12.45 1.74
C GLY A 76 -3.64 11.85 1.29
N MET A 77 -3.64 11.26 0.09
CA MET A 77 -2.47 10.56 -0.47
C MET A 77 -1.17 11.39 -0.51
N PRO A 78 -1.19 12.70 -0.83
CA PRO A 78 0.02 13.52 -0.78
C PRO A 78 0.63 13.58 0.64
N LEU A 79 -0.21 13.71 1.66
CA LEU A 79 0.22 13.79 3.06
C LEU A 79 0.72 12.44 3.58
N ILE A 80 0.02 11.35 3.23
CA ILE A 80 0.46 9.98 3.52
C ILE A 80 1.84 9.73 2.90
N SER A 81 2.03 10.16 1.65
CA SER A 81 3.31 10.00 0.93
C SER A 81 4.44 10.79 1.60
N ALA A 82 4.17 12.03 2.05
CA ALA A 82 5.12 12.81 2.82
C ALA A 82 5.48 12.16 4.17
N TYR A 83 4.50 11.58 4.84
CA TYR A 83 4.72 10.86 6.09
C TYR A 83 5.59 9.60 5.89
N ILE A 84 5.33 8.83 4.82
CA ILE A 84 6.17 7.69 4.43
C ILE A 84 7.61 8.14 4.09
N ALA A 85 7.75 9.28 3.41
CA ALA A 85 9.06 9.87 3.13
C ALA A 85 9.79 10.30 4.42
N ASP A 86 9.08 10.88 5.39
CA ASP A 86 9.67 11.26 6.68
C ASP A 86 10.11 10.02 7.49
N SER A 87 9.34 8.94 7.43
CA SER A 87 9.69 7.64 8.03
C SER A 87 11.00 7.08 7.47
N SER A 88 11.40 7.47 6.25
CA SER A 88 12.72 7.10 5.69
C SER A 88 13.89 7.74 6.47
N LYS A 89 13.68 8.88 7.12
CA LYS A 89 14.69 9.48 8.03
C LYS A 89 14.87 8.62 9.28
N ASP A 90 13.79 8.07 9.81
CA ASP A 90 13.87 7.14 10.95
C ASP A 90 14.59 5.84 10.56
N THR A 91 14.35 5.32 9.35
CA THR A 91 15.16 4.24 8.78
C THR A 91 16.64 4.60 8.73
N MET A 92 16.99 5.83 8.34
CA MET A 92 18.38 6.30 8.33
C MET A 92 18.98 6.36 9.75
N ARG A 93 18.21 6.77 10.76
CA ARG A 93 18.65 6.73 12.17
C ARG A 93 18.90 5.30 12.64
N LEU A 94 18.00 4.37 12.35
CA LEU A 94 18.15 2.94 12.66
C LEU A 94 19.36 2.32 11.94
N SER A 95 19.68 2.81 10.74
CA SER A 95 20.89 2.42 9.99
C SER A 95 22.16 2.73 10.76
N ILE A 96 22.24 3.93 11.33
CA ILE A 96 23.39 4.39 12.12
C ILE A 96 23.52 3.55 13.40
N ILE A 97 22.40 3.29 14.08
CA ILE A 97 22.39 2.43 15.28
C ILE A 97 22.87 1.01 14.93
N SER A 98 22.35 0.42 13.84
CA SER A 98 22.79 -0.90 13.35
C SER A 98 24.29 -0.92 13.04
N ALA A 99 24.82 0.12 12.38
CA ALA A 99 26.24 0.26 12.09
C ALA A 99 27.09 0.33 13.37
N LEU A 100 26.63 1.06 14.39
CA LEU A 100 27.29 1.13 15.70
C LEU A 100 27.30 -0.22 16.41
N VAL A 101 26.18 -0.96 16.39
CA VAL A 101 26.10 -2.31 16.97
C VAL A 101 27.05 -3.26 16.26
N ILE A 102 27.07 -3.26 14.92
CA ILE A 102 27.99 -4.09 14.13
C ILE A 102 29.45 -3.71 14.40
N LEU A 103 29.75 -2.42 14.53
CA LEU A 103 31.08 -1.93 14.89
C LEU A 103 31.52 -2.46 16.26
N LEU A 104 30.64 -2.44 17.27
CA LEU A 104 30.92 -2.98 18.60
C LEU A 104 31.17 -4.50 18.53
N VAL A 105 30.32 -5.25 17.85
CA VAL A 105 30.47 -6.70 17.68
C VAL A 105 31.80 -7.03 17.01
N LEU A 106 32.10 -6.38 15.88
CA LEU A 106 33.37 -6.56 15.17
C LEU A 106 34.56 -6.20 16.05
N TYR A 107 34.46 -5.14 16.86
CA TYR A 107 35.52 -4.74 17.77
C TYR A 107 35.78 -5.81 18.83
N PHE A 108 34.74 -6.42 19.39
CA PHE A 108 34.91 -7.53 20.32
C PHE A 108 35.49 -8.78 19.66
N CYS A 109 35.13 -9.07 18.40
CA CYS A 109 35.64 -10.22 17.66
C CYS A 109 37.13 -10.06 17.26
N PHE A 110 37.48 -8.93 16.63
CA PHE A 110 38.82 -8.75 16.05
C PHE A 110 39.80 -8.01 16.96
N ARG A 111 39.29 -7.20 17.91
CA ARG A 111 40.07 -6.38 18.87
C ARG A 111 41.15 -5.52 18.17
N ASN A 112 40.92 -5.18 16.91
CA ASN A 112 41.83 -4.45 16.04
C ASN A 112 41.03 -3.52 15.13
N LEU A 113 41.40 -2.24 15.07
CA LEU A 113 40.71 -1.22 14.27
C LEU A 113 40.60 -1.61 12.78
N ARG A 114 41.64 -2.23 12.20
CA ARG A 114 41.57 -2.72 10.81
C ARG A 114 40.54 -3.85 10.63
N GLY A 115 40.45 -4.73 11.62
CA GLY A 115 39.48 -5.83 11.68
C GLY A 115 38.03 -5.38 11.78
N VAL A 116 37.80 -4.14 12.24
CA VAL A 116 36.47 -3.54 12.38
C VAL A 116 36.12 -2.67 11.20
N PHE A 117 37.04 -1.76 10.83
CA PHE A 117 36.76 -0.72 9.87
C PHE A 117 36.66 -1.25 8.44
N LEU A 118 37.51 -2.20 8.04
CA LEU A 118 37.55 -2.68 6.65
C LEU A 118 36.28 -3.41 6.20
N PRO A 119 35.69 -4.35 6.99
CA PRO A 119 34.41 -4.94 6.63
C PRO A 119 33.28 -3.91 6.47
N ILE A 120 33.21 -2.92 7.37
CA ILE A 120 32.22 -1.84 7.30
C ILE A 120 32.46 -0.96 6.07
N LEU A 121 33.72 -0.64 5.78
CA LEU A 121 34.09 0.16 4.62
C LEU A 121 33.64 -0.50 3.31
N ILE A 122 33.82 -1.81 3.16
CA ILE A 122 33.34 -2.56 2.00
C ILE A 122 31.82 -2.41 1.84
N ALA A 123 31.08 -2.58 2.92
CA ALA A 123 29.63 -2.46 2.89
C ALA A 123 29.17 -1.05 2.52
N LEU A 124 29.82 -0.03 3.08
CA LEU A 124 29.53 1.38 2.75
C LEU A 124 29.86 1.71 1.30
N LEU A 125 31.00 1.24 0.77
CA LEU A 125 31.40 1.46 -0.62
C LEU A 125 30.44 0.76 -1.59
N SER A 126 30.05 -0.49 -1.31
CA SER A 126 29.05 -1.20 -2.10
C SER A 126 27.71 -0.44 -2.10
N SER A 127 27.23 -0.03 -0.92
CA SER A 127 26.00 0.76 -0.81
C SER A 127 26.10 2.09 -1.55
N LEU A 128 27.25 2.76 -1.49
CA LEU A 128 27.48 4.03 -2.17
C LEU A 128 27.44 3.84 -3.69
N TRP A 129 28.03 2.76 -4.22
CA TRP A 129 27.98 2.44 -5.65
C TRP A 129 26.56 2.16 -6.12
N VAL A 130 25.79 1.41 -5.34
CA VAL A 130 24.37 1.16 -5.66
C VAL A 130 23.56 2.45 -5.64
N MET A 131 23.69 3.28 -4.60
CA MET A 131 22.96 4.55 -4.51
C MET A 131 23.38 5.54 -5.59
N GLY A 132 24.67 5.57 -5.93
CA GLY A 132 25.17 6.32 -7.08
C GLY A 132 24.51 5.86 -8.38
N LEU A 133 24.38 4.54 -8.58
CA LEU A 133 23.74 3.96 -9.76
C LEU A 133 22.22 4.22 -9.82
N VAL A 134 21.53 4.20 -8.67
CA VAL A 134 20.12 4.63 -8.58
C VAL A 134 19.97 6.08 -9.04
N GLY A 135 20.83 6.96 -8.53
CA GLY A 135 20.82 8.39 -8.87
C GLY A 135 21.14 8.65 -10.33
N THR A 136 22.15 7.99 -10.91
CA THR A 136 22.54 8.18 -12.32
C THR A 136 21.50 7.65 -13.31
N LEU A 137 20.75 6.60 -12.94
CA LEU A 137 19.65 6.08 -13.74
C LEU A 137 18.35 6.91 -13.64
N GLY A 138 18.35 7.99 -12.86
CA GLY A 138 17.17 8.84 -12.65
C GLY A 138 16.02 8.12 -11.93
N LYS A 139 16.34 7.06 -11.18
CA LYS A 139 15.35 6.27 -10.44
C LYS A 139 15.04 6.94 -9.10
N SER A 140 13.77 6.92 -8.72
CA SER A 140 13.37 7.40 -7.39
C SER A 140 13.75 6.38 -6.31
N VAL A 141 14.24 6.87 -5.17
CA VAL A 141 14.51 6.02 -4.01
C VAL A 141 13.18 5.63 -3.39
N THR A 142 12.73 4.41 -3.69
CA THR A 142 11.53 3.85 -3.04
C THR A 142 11.82 3.48 -1.59
N MET A 143 10.77 3.29 -0.78
CA MET A 143 10.89 2.83 0.60
C MET A 143 11.66 1.50 0.72
N MET A 144 11.58 0.62 -0.29
CA MET A 144 12.34 -0.63 -0.29
C MET A 144 13.81 -0.37 -0.60
N VAL A 145 14.09 0.43 -1.64
CA VAL A 145 15.47 0.74 -2.05
C VAL A 145 16.21 1.53 -0.97
N SER A 146 15.52 2.37 -0.17
CA SER A 146 16.14 3.08 0.95
C SER A 146 16.67 2.16 2.06
N THR A 147 16.24 0.90 2.12
CA THR A 147 16.76 -0.09 3.09
C THR A 147 18.05 -0.78 2.65
N VAL A 148 18.42 -0.67 1.37
CA VAL A 148 19.62 -1.31 0.79
C VAL A 148 20.91 -0.98 1.56
N PRO A 149 21.17 0.25 2.04
CA PRO A 149 22.39 0.54 2.80
C PRO A 149 22.50 -0.25 4.10
N VAL A 150 21.42 -0.36 4.86
CA VAL A 150 21.36 -1.17 6.09
C VAL A 150 21.61 -2.62 5.77
N LEU A 151 20.96 -3.09 4.70
CA LEU A 151 21.08 -4.45 4.22
C LEU A 151 22.54 -4.76 3.84
N MET A 152 23.22 -3.87 3.10
CA MET A 152 24.64 -4.01 2.78
C MET A 152 25.51 -4.04 4.03
N ILE A 153 25.28 -3.16 5.01
CA ILE A 153 26.03 -3.18 6.28
C ILE A 153 25.89 -4.55 6.98
N SER A 154 24.72 -5.18 6.93
CA SER A 154 24.52 -6.50 7.56
C SER A 154 25.07 -7.68 6.74
N LEU A 155 24.84 -7.73 5.42
CA LEU A 155 25.27 -8.87 4.58
C LEU A 155 26.71 -8.75 4.07
N ALA A 156 27.11 -7.57 3.57
CA ALA A 156 28.42 -7.39 2.93
C ALA A 156 29.57 -7.44 3.95
N THR A 157 29.32 -7.06 5.20
CA THR A 157 30.33 -7.17 6.26
C THR A 157 30.78 -8.61 6.48
N ALA A 158 29.89 -9.61 6.31
CA ALA A 158 30.24 -11.02 6.45
C ALA A 158 31.36 -11.45 5.49
N TYR A 159 31.36 -10.97 4.25
CA TYR A 159 32.42 -11.27 3.27
C TYR A 159 33.77 -10.73 3.73
N GLY A 160 33.78 -9.50 4.26
CA GLY A 160 34.96 -8.92 4.89
C GLY A 160 35.42 -9.73 6.10
N ILE A 161 34.50 -10.16 6.98
CA ILE A 161 34.83 -10.98 8.16
C ILE A 161 35.50 -12.30 7.74
N HIS A 162 34.93 -13.02 6.77
CA HIS A 162 35.51 -14.29 6.29
C HIS A 162 36.90 -14.10 5.70
N PHE A 163 37.08 -13.09 4.84
CA PHE A 163 38.38 -12.77 4.26
C PHE A 163 39.40 -12.40 5.35
N LEU A 164 39.04 -11.50 6.27
CA LEU A 164 39.95 -11.05 7.32
C LEU A 164 40.30 -12.17 8.30
N SER A 165 39.32 -13.00 8.69
CA SER A 165 39.56 -14.12 9.57
C SER A 165 40.60 -15.08 8.98
N ARG A 166 40.43 -15.46 7.70
CA ARG A 166 41.38 -16.34 7.01
C ARG A 166 42.75 -15.67 6.83
N TYR A 167 42.79 -14.38 6.49
CA TYR A 167 44.04 -13.63 6.41
C TYR A 167 44.80 -13.61 7.74
N TYR A 168 44.11 -13.37 8.85
CA TYR A 168 44.77 -13.39 10.16
C TYR A 168 45.22 -14.78 10.59
N GLU A 169 44.49 -15.83 10.21
CA GLU A 169 44.90 -17.23 10.43
C GLU A 169 46.20 -17.53 9.65
N GLU A 170 46.21 -17.28 8.35
CA GLU A 170 47.38 -17.54 7.49
C GLU A 170 48.60 -16.68 7.86
N ARG A 171 48.38 -15.43 8.30
CA ARG A 171 49.47 -14.55 8.76
C ARG A 171 50.18 -15.04 10.02
N HIS A 172 49.64 -16.00 10.76
CA HIS A 172 50.39 -16.61 11.88
C HIS A 172 51.61 -17.39 11.38
N ASN A 173 51.50 -18.04 10.22
CA ASN A 173 52.50 -18.96 9.70
C ASN A 173 53.23 -18.44 8.45
N LEU A 174 52.58 -17.55 7.68
CA LEU A 174 53.06 -17.09 6.38
C LEU A 174 53.43 -15.61 6.37
N GLY A 175 54.32 -15.24 5.44
CA GLY A 175 54.64 -13.86 5.10
C GLY A 175 53.41 -13.10 4.56
N PRO A 176 53.42 -11.75 4.52
CA PRO A 176 52.22 -10.99 4.17
C PRO A 176 51.63 -11.30 2.79
N ILE A 177 52.47 -11.45 1.77
CA ILE A 177 52.04 -11.72 0.39
C ILE A 177 51.50 -13.15 0.28
N ASP A 178 52.22 -14.14 0.82
CA ASP A 178 51.81 -15.54 0.79
C ASP A 178 50.50 -15.76 1.55
N ALA A 179 50.31 -15.06 2.67
CA ALA A 179 49.06 -15.12 3.42
C ALA A 179 47.87 -14.53 2.64
N VAL A 180 48.06 -13.42 1.91
CA VAL A 180 47.00 -12.89 1.03
C VAL A 180 46.67 -13.89 -0.07
N LYS A 181 47.71 -14.47 -0.71
CA LYS A 181 47.52 -15.47 -1.77
C LYS A 181 46.70 -16.66 -1.27
N MET A 182 47.11 -17.26 -0.15
CA MET A 182 46.41 -18.40 0.45
C MET A 182 44.98 -18.03 0.87
N THR A 183 44.78 -16.83 1.42
CA THR A 183 43.45 -16.32 1.77
C THR A 183 42.52 -16.25 0.56
N ILE A 184 43.01 -15.71 -0.56
CA ILE A 184 42.21 -15.61 -1.79
C ILE A 184 41.88 -17.01 -2.31
N GLU A 185 42.86 -17.91 -2.38
CA GLU A 185 42.66 -19.29 -2.86
C GLU A 185 41.60 -20.03 -2.02
N ASP A 186 41.62 -19.87 -0.69
CA ASP A 186 40.70 -20.56 0.21
C ASP A 186 39.32 -19.91 0.31
N THR A 187 39.23 -18.58 0.21
CA THR A 187 37.97 -17.85 0.48
C THR A 187 37.23 -17.41 -0.78
N PHE A 188 37.86 -17.35 -1.94
CA PHE A 188 37.22 -16.85 -3.16
C PHE A 188 35.99 -17.67 -3.53
N VAL A 189 36.11 -19.00 -3.62
CA VAL A 189 34.99 -19.88 -3.98
C VAL A 189 33.88 -19.86 -2.92
N PRO A 190 34.17 -19.99 -1.60
CA PRO A 190 33.13 -19.85 -0.57
C PRO A 190 32.39 -18.51 -0.60
N ILE A 191 33.10 -17.39 -0.72
CA ILE A 191 32.49 -16.06 -0.77
C ILE A 191 31.69 -15.89 -2.07
N LEU A 192 32.21 -16.34 -3.22
CA LEU A 192 31.49 -16.31 -4.49
C LEU A 192 30.18 -17.11 -4.41
N MET A 193 30.21 -18.33 -3.87
CA MET A 193 29.01 -19.15 -3.71
C MET A 193 28.00 -18.51 -2.76
N SER A 194 28.46 -17.90 -1.67
CA SER A 194 27.60 -17.13 -0.76
C SER A 194 26.97 -15.92 -1.47
N ALA A 195 27.74 -15.22 -2.30
CA ALA A 195 27.25 -14.09 -3.07
C ALA A 195 26.24 -14.53 -4.14
N LEU A 196 26.53 -15.58 -4.90
CA LEU A 196 25.65 -16.13 -5.93
C LEU A 196 24.31 -16.61 -5.36
N THR A 197 24.32 -17.33 -4.24
CA THR A 197 23.09 -17.79 -3.58
C THR A 197 22.24 -16.62 -3.07
N THR A 198 22.89 -15.60 -2.49
CA THR A 198 22.21 -14.37 -2.04
C THR A 198 21.66 -13.58 -3.23
N MET A 199 22.43 -13.42 -4.30
CA MET A 199 22.00 -12.77 -5.54
C MET A 199 20.83 -13.52 -6.17
N ALA A 200 20.85 -14.85 -6.23
CA ALA A 200 19.72 -15.63 -6.72
C ALA A 200 18.43 -15.35 -5.92
N GLY A 201 18.55 -15.22 -4.59
CA GLY A 201 17.46 -14.80 -3.71
C GLY A 201 16.88 -13.43 -4.08
N PHE A 202 17.73 -12.41 -4.26
CA PHE A 202 17.27 -11.07 -4.63
C PHE A 202 16.78 -10.96 -6.08
N ILE A 203 17.43 -11.66 -7.02
CA ILE A 203 16.99 -11.76 -8.42
C ILE A 203 15.59 -12.36 -8.49
N SER A 204 15.22 -13.31 -7.61
CA SER A 204 13.87 -13.87 -7.59
C SER A 204 12.78 -12.80 -7.39
N LEU A 205 13.09 -11.70 -6.69
CA LEU A 205 12.16 -10.58 -6.49
C LEU A 205 11.86 -9.81 -7.78
N THR A 206 12.65 -10.00 -8.85
CA THR A 206 12.35 -9.41 -10.16
C THR A 206 11.08 -9.96 -10.80
N THR A 207 10.62 -11.13 -10.34
CA THR A 207 9.34 -11.74 -10.77
C THR A 207 8.11 -11.08 -10.14
N ALA A 208 8.30 -10.21 -9.14
CA ALA A 208 7.20 -9.51 -8.49
C ALA A 208 6.51 -8.52 -9.45
N SER A 209 5.18 -8.46 -9.41
CA SER A 209 4.39 -7.53 -10.23
C SER A 209 4.47 -6.07 -9.75
N ILE A 210 5.07 -5.83 -8.58
CA ILE A 210 5.13 -4.51 -7.95
C ILE A 210 6.54 -3.94 -8.11
N LYS A 211 6.67 -2.89 -8.93
CA LYS A 211 7.94 -2.28 -9.33
C LYS A 211 8.92 -1.96 -8.19
N PRO A 212 8.50 -1.41 -7.03
CA PRO A 212 9.39 -1.25 -5.87
C PRO A 212 10.12 -2.53 -5.42
N MET A 213 9.49 -3.70 -5.53
CA MET A 213 10.10 -4.99 -5.17
C MET A 213 11.10 -5.44 -6.24
N THR A 214 10.74 -5.29 -7.51
CA THR A 214 11.63 -5.57 -8.65
C THR A 214 12.91 -4.73 -8.58
N GLU A 215 12.78 -3.42 -8.37
CA GLU A 215 13.91 -2.49 -8.28
C GLU A 215 14.77 -2.80 -7.04
N PHE A 216 14.15 -3.08 -5.90
CA PHE A 216 14.87 -3.52 -4.70
C PHE A 216 15.66 -4.81 -4.93
N GLY A 217 15.09 -5.80 -5.63
CA GLY A 217 15.80 -7.03 -6.00
C GLY A 217 17.02 -6.76 -6.89
N ILE A 218 16.87 -5.94 -7.92
CA ILE A 218 17.96 -5.58 -8.85
C ILE A 218 19.08 -4.85 -8.10
N PHE A 219 18.76 -3.80 -7.34
CA PHE A 219 19.77 -2.99 -6.66
C PHE A 219 20.44 -3.74 -5.50
N SER A 220 19.72 -4.60 -4.79
CA SER A 220 20.31 -5.47 -3.77
C SER A 220 21.27 -6.49 -4.40
N THR A 221 20.90 -7.08 -5.54
CA THR A 221 21.78 -7.99 -6.30
C THR A 221 23.09 -7.30 -6.70
N LEU A 222 23.01 -6.10 -7.27
CA LEU A 222 24.19 -5.30 -7.62
C LEU A 222 25.03 -4.95 -6.39
N GLY A 223 24.40 -4.61 -5.27
CA GLY A 223 25.10 -4.37 -4.01
C GLY A 223 25.88 -5.59 -3.52
N ILE A 224 25.27 -6.78 -3.56
CA ILE A 224 25.97 -8.03 -3.21
C ILE A 224 27.13 -8.32 -4.18
N PHE A 225 26.94 -8.09 -5.47
CA PHE A 225 27.99 -8.24 -6.47
C PHE A 225 29.17 -7.29 -6.21
N PHE A 226 28.91 -6.00 -5.96
CA PHE A 226 29.95 -5.02 -5.63
C PHE A 226 30.64 -5.34 -4.30
N ALA A 227 29.88 -5.81 -3.29
CA ALA A 227 30.44 -6.26 -2.02
C ALA A 227 31.39 -7.44 -2.19
N PHE A 228 31.04 -8.42 -3.04
CA PHE A 228 31.91 -9.54 -3.40
C PHE A 228 33.21 -9.05 -4.05
N ILE A 229 33.12 -8.15 -5.03
CA ILE A 229 34.31 -7.57 -5.69
C ILE A 229 35.20 -6.85 -4.68
N LEU A 230 34.61 -6.00 -3.84
CA LEU A 230 35.36 -5.24 -2.83
C LEU A 230 35.99 -6.18 -1.77
N ALA A 231 35.28 -7.22 -1.35
CA ALA A 231 35.82 -8.18 -0.38
C ALA A 231 37.02 -8.97 -0.92
N THR A 232 36.98 -9.37 -2.20
CA THR A 232 38.03 -10.22 -2.79
C THR A 232 39.19 -9.39 -3.35
N PHE A 233 38.89 -8.39 -4.17
CA PHE A 233 39.92 -7.61 -4.87
C PHE A 233 40.44 -6.45 -4.02
N PHE A 234 39.55 -5.65 -3.42
CA PHE A 234 39.99 -4.48 -2.65
C PHE A 234 40.72 -4.88 -1.36
N LEU A 235 40.22 -5.85 -0.59
CA LEU A 235 40.95 -6.31 0.60
C LEU A 235 42.26 -7.02 0.28
N GLY A 236 42.28 -7.87 -0.76
CA GLY A 236 43.51 -8.53 -1.21
C GLY A 236 44.59 -7.52 -1.58
N SER A 237 44.23 -6.52 -2.38
CA SER A 237 45.12 -5.41 -2.72
C SER A 237 45.55 -4.60 -1.49
N PHE A 238 44.60 -4.23 -0.62
CA PHE A 238 44.87 -3.46 0.60
C PHE A 238 45.89 -4.15 1.50
N TYR A 239 45.75 -5.46 1.74
CA TYR A 239 46.67 -6.21 2.62
C TYR A 239 48.02 -6.55 1.97
N THR A 240 48.11 -6.46 0.63
CA THR A 240 49.38 -6.56 -0.08
C THR A 240 50.20 -5.28 0.10
N ILE A 241 49.56 -4.11 0.03
CA ILE A 241 50.21 -2.79 0.17
C ILE A 241 50.45 -2.42 1.63
N LEU A 242 49.46 -2.66 2.50
CA LEU A 242 49.45 -2.26 3.92
C LEU A 242 49.35 -3.50 4.83
N PRO A 243 50.40 -4.33 4.90
CA PRO A 243 50.38 -5.56 5.66
C PRO A 243 50.11 -5.30 7.15
N SER A 244 49.45 -6.24 7.82
CA SER A 244 49.25 -6.16 9.27
C SER A 244 50.58 -6.38 10.00
N LYS A 245 51.02 -5.38 10.78
CA LYS A 245 52.26 -5.42 11.57
C LYS A 245 52.17 -6.31 12.81
N LYS A 246 50.95 -6.60 13.31
CA LYS A 246 50.73 -7.46 14.49
C LYS A 246 49.61 -8.44 14.18
N VAL A 247 49.93 -9.73 14.29
CA VAL A 247 48.94 -10.80 14.34
C VAL A 247 48.72 -11.07 15.82
N HIS A 248 47.49 -10.91 16.31
CA HIS A 248 47.20 -11.17 17.72
C HIS A 248 47.41 -12.66 17.99
N LYS A 249 48.39 -13.01 18.83
CA LYS A 249 48.73 -14.39 19.27
C LYS A 249 47.58 -15.15 19.99
N LYS A 250 46.36 -14.61 20.00
CA LYS A 250 45.21 -15.09 20.80
C LYS A 250 44.06 -15.64 19.96
N PHE A 251 44.24 -15.93 18.66
CA PHE A 251 43.37 -16.88 17.96
C PHE A 251 43.77 -18.32 18.34
N SER A 252 43.75 -18.63 19.64
CA SER A 252 44.01 -19.98 20.13
C SER A 252 42.68 -20.68 20.37
N TYR A 253 42.51 -21.84 19.74
CA TYR A 253 41.40 -22.77 19.97
C TYR A 253 41.29 -23.23 21.45
N GLU A 254 42.32 -22.98 22.27
CA GLU A 254 42.36 -23.32 23.69
C GLU A 254 41.91 -22.18 24.63
N SER A 255 41.28 -21.12 24.12
CA SER A 255 40.81 -20.03 24.97
C SER A 255 39.75 -20.51 25.98
N ASN A 256 39.83 -20.07 27.24
CA ASN A 256 38.90 -20.47 28.31
C ASN A 256 37.87 -19.36 28.62
N ASP A 257 37.46 -18.62 27.59
CA ASP A 257 36.52 -17.52 27.69
C ASP A 257 35.06 -18.00 27.80
N ILE A 258 34.15 -17.06 28.07
CA ILE A 258 32.72 -17.35 28.26
C ILE A 258 32.14 -17.99 26.98
N ILE A 259 32.54 -17.51 25.81
CA ILE A 259 32.06 -18.03 24.52
C ILE A 259 32.48 -19.49 24.35
N THR A 260 33.75 -19.82 24.61
CA THR A 260 34.25 -21.19 24.50
C THR A 260 33.57 -22.12 25.51
N LYS A 261 33.27 -21.66 26.73
CA LYS A 261 32.50 -22.44 27.71
C LYS A 261 31.08 -22.75 27.21
N VAL A 262 30.37 -21.77 26.66
CA VAL A 262 29.04 -21.96 26.08
C VAL A 262 29.09 -22.92 24.89
N LEU A 263 30.04 -22.73 23.97
CA LEU A 263 30.24 -23.61 22.82
C LEU A 263 30.55 -25.06 23.23
N ARG A 264 31.34 -25.27 24.30
CA ARG A 264 31.60 -26.61 24.84
C ARG A 264 30.33 -27.27 25.39
N ILE A 265 29.49 -26.52 26.10
CA ILE A 265 28.20 -27.03 26.61
C ILE A 265 27.28 -27.42 25.45
N LEU A 266 27.19 -26.57 24.42
CA LEU A 266 26.39 -26.84 23.22
C LEU A 266 26.91 -28.08 22.48
N SER A 267 28.21 -28.14 22.23
CA SER A 267 28.86 -29.28 21.56
C SER A 267 28.60 -30.59 22.32
N HIS A 268 28.83 -30.59 23.64
CA HIS A 268 28.59 -31.76 24.48
C HIS A 268 27.11 -32.20 24.44
N SER A 269 26.18 -31.23 24.48
CA SER A 269 24.74 -31.51 24.40
C SER A 269 24.35 -32.10 23.05
N ILE A 270 24.85 -31.53 21.95
CA ILE A 270 24.58 -31.97 20.57
C ILE A 270 25.13 -33.39 20.35
N LEU A 271 26.37 -33.64 20.75
CA LEU A 271 27.04 -34.92 20.51
C LEU A 271 26.45 -36.05 21.36
N ASN A 272 26.14 -35.78 22.63
CA ASN A 272 25.66 -36.82 23.56
C ASN A 272 24.15 -37.05 23.50
N ARG A 273 23.37 -36.05 23.06
CA ARG A 273 21.90 -36.14 22.98
C ARG A 273 21.37 -35.98 21.56
N LYS A 274 22.16 -36.36 20.54
CA LYS A 274 21.82 -36.19 19.12
C LYS A 274 20.42 -36.66 18.74
N LYS A 275 19.98 -37.83 19.21
CA LYS A 275 18.64 -38.37 18.90
C LYS A 275 17.52 -37.48 19.46
N VAL A 276 17.66 -37.02 20.69
CA VAL A 276 16.68 -36.14 21.34
C VAL A 276 16.58 -34.81 20.59
N ILE A 277 17.72 -34.24 20.21
CA ILE A 277 17.79 -32.98 19.47
C ILE A 277 17.20 -33.13 18.06
N THR A 278 17.50 -34.21 17.34
CA THR A 278 16.90 -34.50 16.02
C THR A 278 15.39 -34.65 16.13
N ILE A 279 14.88 -35.42 17.11
CA ILE A 279 13.44 -35.58 17.34
C ILE A 279 12.79 -34.23 17.65
N PHE A 280 13.42 -33.41 18.52
CA PHE A 280 12.94 -32.07 18.83
C PHE A 280 12.80 -31.20 17.57
N PHE A 281 13.81 -31.18 16.69
CA PHE A 281 13.72 -30.40 15.45
C PHE A 281 12.68 -30.96 14.46
N ILE A 282 12.51 -32.28 14.36
CA ILE A 282 11.44 -32.88 13.55
C ILE A 282 10.06 -32.45 14.07
N ILE A 283 9.85 -32.48 15.38
CA ILE A 283 8.60 -32.01 16.00
C ILE A 283 8.39 -30.52 15.74
N MET A 284 9.43 -29.69 15.90
CA MET A 284 9.36 -28.26 15.60
C MET A 284 9.04 -27.98 14.13
N ILE A 285 9.60 -28.76 13.19
CA ILE A 285 9.27 -28.65 11.76
C ILE A 285 7.80 -29.03 11.53
N GLY A 286 7.31 -30.13 12.11
CA GLY A 286 5.91 -30.54 11.99
C GLY A 286 4.93 -29.48 12.53
N ILE A 287 5.23 -28.92 13.70
CA ILE A 287 4.45 -27.82 14.30
C ILE A 287 4.50 -26.58 13.39
N SER A 288 5.67 -26.23 12.86
CA SER A 288 5.84 -25.06 11.98
C SER A 288 5.06 -25.22 10.67
N ILE A 289 5.05 -26.41 10.06
CA ILE A 289 4.24 -26.71 8.87
C ILE A 289 2.75 -26.56 9.20
N PHE A 290 2.30 -27.15 10.32
CA PHE A 290 0.90 -27.06 10.74
C PHE A 290 0.44 -25.61 10.91
N TYR A 291 1.20 -24.78 11.63
CA TYR A 291 0.85 -23.36 11.81
C TYR A 291 1.07 -22.52 10.53
N GLY A 292 2.02 -22.90 9.68
CA GLY A 292 2.25 -22.28 8.37
C GLY A 292 1.00 -22.30 7.48
N THR A 293 0.21 -23.39 7.52
CA THR A 293 -1.06 -23.47 6.76
C THR A 293 -2.15 -22.51 7.25
N LYS A 294 -2.00 -21.92 8.43
CA LYS A 294 -2.98 -21.00 9.02
C LYS A 294 -2.67 -19.53 8.75
N VAL A 295 -1.54 -19.22 8.12
CA VAL A 295 -1.17 -17.84 7.76
C VAL A 295 -2.15 -17.29 6.73
N ARG A 296 -2.76 -16.14 7.03
CA ARG A 296 -3.69 -15.45 6.12
C ARG A 296 -3.00 -14.22 5.52
N PRO A 297 -2.95 -14.07 4.19
CA PRO A 297 -2.50 -12.84 3.56
C PRO A 297 -3.50 -11.72 3.90
N GLU A 298 -3.07 -10.76 4.72
CA GLU A 298 -3.87 -9.60 5.08
C GLU A 298 -3.00 -8.35 5.02
N SER A 299 -3.49 -7.32 4.34
CA SER A 299 -2.78 -6.07 4.16
C SER A 299 -3.77 -4.93 4.35
N SER A 300 -3.46 -4.07 5.32
CA SER A 300 -4.16 -2.82 5.58
C SER A 300 -3.13 -1.73 5.89
N ILE A 301 -3.53 -0.46 5.79
CA ILE A 301 -2.62 0.64 6.16
C ILE A 301 -2.28 0.57 7.66
N GLU A 302 -3.24 0.18 8.50
CA GLU A 302 -3.03 -0.07 9.94
C GLU A 302 -1.98 -1.16 10.19
N SER A 303 -2.02 -2.29 9.46
CA SER A 303 -1.04 -3.37 9.63
C SER A 303 0.37 -2.97 9.16
N ARG A 304 0.47 -2.05 8.20
CA ARG A 304 1.74 -1.57 7.64
C ARG A 304 2.38 -0.45 8.48
N LEU A 305 1.59 0.47 9.01
CA LEU A 305 2.07 1.64 9.75
C LEU A 305 2.05 1.43 11.28
N GLY A 306 1.25 0.47 11.76
CA GLY A 306 1.00 0.24 13.18
C GLY A 306 -0.17 1.08 13.72
N LYS A 307 -0.88 0.56 14.73
CA LYS A 307 -2.07 1.18 15.32
C LYS A 307 -1.80 2.57 15.94
N ASP A 308 -0.59 2.75 16.45
CA ASP A 308 -0.20 4.00 17.10
C ASP A 308 0.22 5.09 16.13
N ASN A 309 0.32 4.77 14.84
CA ASN A 309 0.73 5.72 13.83
C ASN A 309 -0.31 6.84 13.65
N PRO A 310 0.11 8.12 13.58
CA PRO A 310 -0.79 9.24 13.33
C PRO A 310 -1.68 9.06 12.10
N ILE A 311 -1.16 8.50 11.00
CA ILE A 311 -1.93 8.27 9.77
C ILE A 311 -3.00 7.21 10.01
N ALA A 312 -2.67 6.12 10.71
CA ALA A 312 -3.64 5.07 11.05
C ALA A 312 -4.79 5.62 11.91
N LYS A 313 -4.48 6.42 12.94
CA LYS A 313 -5.49 7.06 13.81
C LYS A 313 -6.39 8.02 13.03
N ILE A 314 -5.83 8.79 12.09
CA ILE A 314 -6.62 9.68 11.23
C ILE A 314 -7.53 8.86 10.31
N MET A 315 -7.02 7.79 9.70
CA MET A 315 -7.84 6.90 8.86
C MET A 315 -9.00 6.28 9.64
N ASP A 316 -8.75 5.81 10.85
CA ASP A 316 -9.80 5.24 11.71
C ASP A 316 -10.86 6.29 12.07
N TYR A 317 -10.44 7.51 12.37
CA TYR A 317 -11.34 8.63 12.60
C TYR A 317 -12.23 8.94 11.38
N PHE A 318 -11.63 8.99 10.18
CA PHE A 318 -12.39 9.19 8.94
C PHE A 318 -13.32 8.00 8.64
N LYS A 319 -12.86 6.77 8.89
CA LYS A 319 -13.67 5.54 8.77
C LYS A 319 -14.89 5.60 9.69
N GLU A 320 -14.72 6.04 10.92
CA GLU A 320 -15.81 6.18 11.89
C GLU A 320 -16.81 7.26 11.48
N LYS A 321 -16.34 8.44 11.05
CA LYS A 321 -17.19 9.60 10.76
C LYS A 321 -17.85 9.59 9.38
N PHE A 322 -17.17 9.04 8.38
CA PHE A 322 -17.58 9.08 6.97
C PHE A 322 -17.68 7.69 6.34
N GLY A 323 -17.49 6.60 7.10
CA GLY A 323 -17.71 5.25 6.60
C GLY A 323 -16.62 4.71 5.68
N GLY A 324 -15.45 5.34 5.64
CA GLY A 324 -14.26 4.91 4.89
C GLY A 324 -13.60 6.04 4.09
N VAL A 325 -12.39 5.80 3.58
CA VAL A 325 -11.64 6.76 2.75
C VAL A 325 -11.33 6.25 1.34
N ASP A 326 -11.44 4.95 1.12
CA ASP A 326 -11.17 4.32 -0.17
C ASP A 326 -12.49 4.10 -0.94
N PHE A 327 -12.40 4.20 -2.26
CA PHE A 327 -13.51 3.99 -3.19
C PHE A 327 -13.20 2.85 -4.16
N LEU A 328 -14.21 2.02 -4.45
CA LEU A 328 -14.26 1.19 -5.64
C LEU A 328 -14.88 2.00 -6.77
N TYR A 329 -14.21 2.01 -7.91
CA TYR A 329 -14.70 2.68 -9.10
C TYR A 329 -15.19 1.65 -10.11
N VAL A 330 -16.46 1.76 -10.51
CA VAL A 330 -17.04 0.97 -11.60
C VAL A 330 -17.07 1.87 -12.83
N TYR A 331 -16.16 1.61 -13.76
CA TYR A 331 -16.12 2.31 -15.04
C TYR A 331 -17.16 1.72 -16.00
N VAL A 332 -18.01 2.59 -16.54
CA VAL A 332 -19.10 2.21 -17.45
C VAL A 332 -18.89 2.92 -18.77
N LYS A 333 -18.85 2.14 -19.86
CA LYS A 333 -18.72 2.65 -21.23
C LYS A 333 -19.93 2.23 -22.06
N SER A 334 -20.50 3.19 -22.78
CA SER A 334 -21.69 3.05 -23.62
C SER A 334 -21.55 3.91 -24.88
N GLU A 335 -22.37 3.66 -25.91
CA GLU A 335 -22.50 4.60 -27.05
C GLU A 335 -23.10 5.95 -26.59
N ASN A 336 -23.98 5.90 -25.59
CA ASN A 336 -24.55 7.07 -24.93
C ASN A 336 -24.89 6.71 -23.48
N ILE A 337 -24.24 7.36 -22.52
CA ILE A 337 -24.47 7.17 -21.08
C ILE A 337 -25.78 7.77 -20.58
N LYS A 338 -26.39 8.71 -21.32
CA LYS A 338 -27.70 9.31 -21.01
C LYS A 338 -28.86 8.38 -21.32
N ASN A 339 -28.61 7.23 -21.94
CA ASN A 339 -29.66 6.27 -22.24
C ASN A 339 -30.35 5.82 -20.92
N PRO A 340 -31.69 5.89 -20.81
CA PRO A 340 -32.43 5.48 -19.62
C PRO A 340 -32.04 4.10 -19.09
N TYR A 341 -31.83 3.14 -19.99
CA TYR A 341 -31.42 1.78 -19.63
C TYR A 341 -30.06 1.77 -18.94
N VAL A 342 -29.09 2.51 -19.45
CA VAL A 342 -27.73 2.58 -18.91
C VAL A 342 -27.74 3.18 -17.51
N LEU A 343 -28.43 4.30 -17.32
CA LEU A 343 -28.55 4.95 -16.01
C LEU A 343 -29.24 4.04 -14.97
N ARG A 344 -30.27 3.27 -15.37
CA ARG A 344 -30.89 2.28 -14.49
C ARG A 344 -29.95 1.14 -14.13
N LYS A 345 -29.17 0.61 -15.09
CA LYS A 345 -28.20 -0.45 -14.80
C LYS A 345 -27.04 0.04 -13.93
N ILE A 346 -26.64 1.30 -14.06
CA ILE A 346 -25.75 1.94 -13.08
C ILE A 346 -26.41 1.92 -11.69
N LYS A 347 -27.68 2.31 -11.58
CA LYS A 347 -28.40 2.30 -10.30
C LYS A 347 -28.55 0.89 -9.71
N ASP A 348 -28.78 -0.13 -10.53
CA ASP A 348 -28.83 -1.53 -10.09
C ASP A 348 -27.50 -1.98 -9.46
N ILE A 349 -26.37 -1.57 -10.06
CA ILE A 349 -25.02 -1.85 -9.52
C ILE A 349 -24.85 -1.18 -8.14
N GLU A 350 -25.32 0.06 -7.99
CA GLU A 350 -25.29 0.75 -6.70
C GLU A 350 -26.11 0.01 -5.64
N VAL A 351 -27.37 -0.28 -5.94
CA VAL A 351 -28.28 -0.98 -5.01
C VAL A 351 -27.70 -2.34 -4.63
N TYR A 352 -27.16 -3.10 -5.59
CA TYR A 352 -26.49 -4.37 -5.30
C TYR A 352 -25.29 -4.18 -4.37
N SER A 353 -24.50 -3.13 -4.57
CA SER A 353 -23.32 -2.85 -3.75
C SER A 353 -23.65 -2.52 -2.29
N GLU A 354 -24.80 -1.89 -2.02
CA GLU A 354 -25.25 -1.57 -0.65
C GLU A 354 -25.56 -2.82 0.18
N HIS A 355 -25.89 -3.93 -0.47
CA HIS A 355 -26.13 -5.22 0.20
C HIS A 355 -24.83 -5.93 0.58
N LEU A 356 -23.67 -5.47 0.08
CA LEU A 356 -22.38 -6.04 0.41
C LEU A 356 -21.83 -5.42 1.70
N PRO A 357 -21.50 -6.21 2.74
CA PRO A 357 -21.12 -5.69 4.06
C PRO A 357 -19.83 -4.85 4.05
N SER A 358 -18.97 -5.05 3.04
CA SER A 358 -17.71 -4.34 2.88
C SER A 358 -17.85 -2.97 2.21
N LEU A 359 -19.01 -2.66 1.62
CA LEU A 359 -19.26 -1.46 0.82
C LEU A 359 -20.38 -0.61 1.44
N LYS A 360 -20.40 0.68 1.11
CA LYS A 360 -21.41 1.62 1.58
C LYS A 360 -21.48 2.81 0.62
N GLU A 361 -22.60 3.54 0.67
CA GLU A 361 -22.74 4.87 0.06
C GLU A 361 -22.24 4.93 -1.39
N PRO A 362 -22.80 4.11 -2.30
CA PRO A 362 -22.55 4.30 -3.72
C PRO A 362 -23.03 5.67 -4.18
N SER A 363 -22.40 6.17 -5.24
CA SER A 363 -22.78 7.40 -5.92
C SER A 363 -22.40 7.33 -7.39
N SER A 364 -23.27 7.86 -8.23
CA SER A 364 -23.04 7.95 -9.66
C SER A 364 -23.78 9.13 -10.27
N LEU A 365 -23.63 9.26 -11.58
CA LEU A 365 -24.43 10.15 -12.39
C LEU A 365 -25.95 9.85 -12.31
N ALA A 366 -26.35 8.59 -12.09
CA ALA A 366 -27.76 8.22 -12.02
C ALA A 366 -28.46 8.91 -10.84
N ASP A 367 -27.81 9.00 -9.67
CA ASP A 367 -28.33 9.70 -8.50
C ASP A 367 -28.62 11.17 -8.80
N PHE A 368 -27.72 11.82 -9.53
CA PHE A 368 -27.88 13.23 -9.89
C PHE A 368 -29.11 13.43 -10.79
N ILE A 369 -29.31 12.58 -11.79
CA ILE A 369 -30.49 12.63 -12.67
C ILE A 369 -31.78 12.35 -11.88
N ILE A 370 -31.76 11.39 -10.96
CA ILE A 370 -32.89 11.09 -10.07
C ILE A 370 -33.25 12.31 -9.22
N GLN A 371 -32.26 13.02 -8.68
CA GLN A 371 -32.50 14.20 -7.85
C GLN A 371 -32.98 15.41 -8.64
N LEU A 372 -32.48 15.63 -9.85
CA LEU A 372 -33.03 16.66 -10.72
C LEU A 372 -34.49 16.35 -11.08
N ASN A 373 -34.80 15.09 -11.39
CA ASN A 373 -36.18 14.68 -11.67
C ASN A 373 -37.08 14.84 -10.44
N ASP A 374 -36.56 14.59 -9.24
CA ASP A 374 -37.28 14.83 -7.98
C ASP A 374 -37.51 16.31 -7.72
N ALA A 375 -36.50 17.15 -7.92
CA ALA A 375 -36.62 18.60 -7.74
C ALA A 375 -37.61 19.23 -8.73
N MET A 376 -37.70 18.71 -9.96
CA MET A 376 -38.56 19.27 -11.01
C MET A 376 -39.98 18.71 -10.99
N GLU A 377 -40.16 17.43 -10.65
CA GLU A 377 -41.46 16.74 -10.76
C GLU A 377 -41.86 15.91 -9.53
N ASN A 378 -41.09 15.97 -8.44
CA ASN A 378 -41.30 15.17 -7.23
C ASN A 378 -41.32 13.66 -7.52
N LYS A 379 -40.45 13.22 -8.43
CA LYS A 379 -40.28 11.83 -8.88
C LYS A 379 -38.84 11.35 -8.68
N LYS A 380 -38.61 10.60 -7.60
CA LYS A 380 -37.35 9.87 -7.32
C LYS A 380 -37.17 8.62 -8.19
N ILE A 381 -37.02 8.78 -9.50
CA ILE A 381 -36.72 7.69 -10.45
C ILE A 381 -35.89 8.20 -11.62
N VAL A 382 -35.20 7.30 -12.34
CA VAL A 382 -34.62 7.61 -13.66
C VAL A 382 -35.78 7.72 -14.66
N PRO A 383 -35.93 8.84 -15.41
CA PRO A 383 -36.96 8.95 -16.42
C PRO A 383 -36.87 7.86 -17.49
N ALA A 384 -38.01 7.31 -17.92
CA ALA A 384 -38.05 6.34 -19.02
C ALA A 384 -37.87 6.98 -20.40
N ASP A 385 -38.30 8.23 -20.55
CA ASP A 385 -38.24 9.00 -21.80
C ASP A 385 -36.83 9.60 -22.00
N PRO A 386 -36.11 9.24 -23.07
CA PRO A 386 -34.81 9.83 -23.39
C PRO A 386 -34.85 11.36 -23.52
N HIS A 387 -35.91 11.93 -24.10
CA HIS A 387 -36.03 13.38 -24.27
C HIS A 387 -36.09 14.11 -22.92
N LYS A 388 -36.73 13.48 -21.94
CA LYS A 388 -36.75 14.02 -20.58
C LYS A 388 -35.37 13.99 -19.94
N ILE A 389 -34.57 12.94 -20.17
CA ILE A 389 -33.19 12.91 -19.67
C ILE A 389 -32.36 14.00 -20.33
N ASP A 390 -32.50 14.23 -21.64
CA ASP A 390 -31.80 15.31 -22.35
C ASP A 390 -32.16 16.69 -21.76
N ASN A 391 -33.43 16.92 -21.40
CA ASN A 391 -33.85 18.15 -20.75
C ASN A 391 -33.22 18.31 -19.35
N LEU A 392 -33.25 17.26 -18.52
CA LEU A 392 -32.58 17.28 -17.20
C LEU A 392 -31.07 17.50 -17.36
N TRP A 393 -30.48 16.90 -18.38
CA TRP A 393 -29.07 17.07 -18.72
C TRP A 393 -28.75 18.50 -19.13
N PHE A 394 -29.62 19.16 -19.88
CA PHE A 394 -29.44 20.57 -20.24
C PHE A 394 -29.37 21.47 -19.00
N PHE A 395 -30.24 21.26 -18.02
CA PHE A 395 -30.21 22.01 -16.76
C PHE A 395 -29.00 21.67 -15.88
N GLY A 396 -28.51 20.43 -15.95
CA GLY A 396 -27.39 19.94 -15.14
C GLY A 396 -26.01 20.06 -15.79
N GLY A 397 -25.93 20.21 -17.10
CA GLY A 397 -24.71 19.92 -17.89
C GLY A 397 -23.52 20.81 -17.57
N ASP A 398 -23.76 22.04 -17.09
CA ASP A 398 -22.71 22.94 -16.63
C ASP A 398 -22.25 22.70 -15.19
N ASN A 399 -22.87 21.77 -14.49
CA ASN A 399 -22.47 21.38 -13.15
C ASN A 399 -21.09 20.72 -13.18
N LYS A 400 -20.14 21.30 -12.43
CA LYS A 400 -18.78 20.76 -12.27
C LYS A 400 -18.75 19.30 -11.84
N TYR A 401 -19.71 18.87 -11.01
CA TYR A 401 -19.84 17.47 -10.59
C TYR A 401 -20.12 16.55 -11.78
N ILE A 402 -21.06 16.90 -12.67
CA ILE A 402 -21.34 16.11 -13.88
C ILE A 402 -20.10 16.07 -14.78
N LYS A 403 -19.50 17.23 -15.03
CA LYS A 403 -18.29 17.32 -15.88
C LYS A 403 -17.13 16.48 -15.33
N SER A 404 -17.07 16.21 -14.02
CA SER A 404 -16.07 15.34 -13.41
C SER A 404 -16.40 13.84 -13.47
N MET A 405 -17.68 13.48 -13.70
CA MET A 405 -18.16 12.10 -13.69
C MET A 405 -18.41 11.52 -15.08
N VAL A 406 -18.34 12.36 -16.12
CA VAL A 406 -18.65 12.00 -17.50
C VAL A 406 -17.40 12.21 -18.35
N GLY A 407 -17.03 11.17 -19.10
CA GLY A 407 -15.94 11.23 -20.06
C GLY A 407 -16.27 12.05 -21.30
N GLU A 408 -15.31 12.15 -22.21
CA GLU A 408 -15.49 12.90 -23.45
C GLU A 408 -16.64 12.31 -24.31
N GLU A 409 -17.43 13.17 -24.93
CA GLU A 409 -18.54 12.80 -25.83
C GLU A 409 -19.69 11.98 -25.20
N ASP A 410 -19.89 12.02 -23.87
CA ASP A 410 -20.97 11.31 -23.16
C ASP A 410 -20.94 9.77 -23.38
N LYS A 411 -19.76 9.19 -23.59
CA LYS A 411 -19.57 7.75 -23.84
C LYS A 411 -19.18 6.94 -22.62
N ASP A 412 -18.71 7.60 -21.57
CA ASP A 412 -18.27 6.90 -20.37
C ASP A 412 -18.54 7.68 -19.10
N THR A 413 -18.66 6.94 -18.01
CA THR A 413 -18.92 7.48 -16.68
C THR A 413 -18.39 6.52 -15.62
N VAL A 414 -18.32 6.98 -14.38
CA VAL A 414 -17.85 6.20 -13.25
C VAL A 414 -18.90 6.21 -12.14
N ALA A 415 -19.22 5.02 -11.61
CA ALA A 415 -19.90 4.89 -10.33
C ALA A 415 -18.85 4.69 -9.24
N MET A 416 -18.92 5.49 -8.18
CA MET A 416 -18.01 5.44 -7.04
C MET A 416 -18.71 4.81 -5.86
N ILE A 417 -18.09 3.80 -5.26
CA ILE A 417 -18.66 3.05 -4.15
C ILE A 417 -17.68 3.08 -2.99
N ARG A 418 -18.08 3.67 -1.87
CA ARG A 418 -17.19 3.80 -0.72
C ARG A 418 -16.98 2.44 -0.06
N THR A 419 -15.74 2.19 0.37
CA THR A 419 -15.38 0.95 1.07
C THR A 419 -15.49 1.16 2.58
N LYS A 420 -16.27 0.31 3.23
CA LYS A 420 -16.41 0.28 4.69
C LYS A 420 -15.30 -0.53 5.34
N GLU A 421 -14.87 -1.61 4.69
CA GLU A 421 -13.77 -2.47 5.13
C GLU A 421 -12.65 -2.44 4.10
N MET A 422 -11.46 -2.00 4.50
CA MET A 422 -10.30 -1.80 3.62
C MET A 422 -9.34 -2.99 3.62
N SER A 423 -9.75 -4.12 4.20
CA SER A 423 -8.96 -5.34 4.23
C SER A 423 -8.89 -5.96 2.83
N SER A 424 -7.73 -6.49 2.46
CA SER A 424 -7.52 -7.02 1.11
C SER A 424 -8.50 -8.17 0.82
N ASN A 425 -8.75 -9.02 1.82
CA ASN A 425 -9.69 -10.14 1.72
C ASN A 425 -11.15 -9.67 1.55
N ALA A 426 -11.57 -8.67 2.31
CA ALA A 426 -12.93 -8.13 2.23
C ALA A 426 -13.19 -7.49 0.86
N LEU A 427 -12.23 -6.74 0.33
CA LEU A 427 -12.32 -6.09 -0.98
C LEU A 427 -12.30 -7.10 -2.13
N THR A 428 -11.40 -8.10 -2.12
CA THR A 428 -11.37 -9.13 -3.18
C THR A 428 -12.70 -9.89 -3.27
N LYS A 429 -13.32 -10.21 -2.13
CA LYS A 429 -14.65 -10.85 -2.10
C LYS A 429 -15.75 -9.95 -2.64
N ALA A 430 -15.74 -8.66 -2.28
CA ALA A 430 -16.71 -7.69 -2.77
C ALA A 430 -16.61 -7.51 -4.30
N ILE A 431 -15.38 -7.33 -4.81
CA ILE A 431 -15.10 -7.21 -6.25
C ILE A 431 -15.56 -8.45 -7.01
N ALA A 432 -15.26 -9.65 -6.51
CA ALA A 432 -15.70 -10.89 -7.17
C ALA A 432 -17.23 -11.00 -7.27
N LYS A 433 -17.97 -10.63 -6.22
CA LYS A 433 -19.44 -10.60 -6.23
C LYS A 433 -19.99 -9.55 -7.19
N MET A 434 -19.41 -8.35 -7.18
CA MET A 434 -19.79 -7.28 -8.11
C MET A 434 -19.55 -7.67 -9.56
N ASN A 435 -18.39 -8.24 -9.90
CA ASN A 435 -18.09 -8.69 -11.26
C ASN A 435 -19.10 -9.73 -11.75
N ASN A 436 -19.42 -10.72 -10.91
CA ASN A 436 -20.45 -11.72 -11.25
C ASN A 436 -21.83 -11.08 -11.49
N PHE A 437 -22.21 -10.09 -10.67
CA PHE A 437 -23.46 -9.35 -10.89
C PHE A 437 -23.45 -8.56 -12.21
N ILE A 438 -22.36 -7.82 -12.48
CA ILE A 438 -22.21 -7.01 -13.69
C ILE A 438 -22.20 -7.88 -14.95
N GLU A 439 -21.57 -9.05 -14.92
CA GLU A 439 -21.55 -9.99 -16.06
C GLU A 439 -22.94 -10.51 -16.45
N LYS A 440 -23.88 -10.56 -15.51
CA LYS A 440 -25.28 -10.95 -15.77
C LYS A 440 -26.10 -9.85 -16.44
N ILE A 441 -25.63 -8.60 -16.45
CA ILE A 441 -26.37 -7.48 -17.02
C ILE A 441 -26.39 -7.61 -18.56
N PRO A 442 -27.59 -7.61 -19.21
CA PRO A 442 -27.67 -7.69 -20.66
C PRO A 442 -26.96 -6.53 -21.36
N LYS A 443 -26.00 -6.84 -22.23
CA LYS A 443 -25.19 -5.85 -22.97
C LYS A 443 -25.85 -5.31 -24.23
N LYS A 444 -26.84 -6.03 -24.76
CA LYS A 444 -27.61 -5.63 -25.95
C LYS A 444 -29.08 -5.70 -25.61
N VAL A 445 -29.77 -4.58 -25.74
CA VAL A 445 -31.20 -4.45 -25.45
C VAL A 445 -31.89 -3.71 -26.58
N LYS A 446 -33.19 -3.96 -26.74
CA LYS A 446 -34.04 -3.30 -27.72
C LYS A 446 -35.16 -2.57 -27.00
N ALA A 447 -35.36 -1.30 -27.31
CA ALA A 447 -36.50 -0.55 -26.80
C ALA A 447 -37.81 -1.07 -27.42
N VAL A 448 -38.83 -1.26 -26.61
CA VAL A 448 -40.15 -1.76 -27.02
C VAL A 448 -41.21 -0.74 -26.58
N ASP A 449 -41.97 -0.21 -27.53
CA ASP A 449 -43.08 0.70 -27.25
C ASP A 449 -44.35 -0.12 -26.94
N LEU A 450 -44.69 -0.21 -25.66
CA LEU A 450 -45.84 -0.97 -25.16
C LEU A 450 -47.18 -0.43 -25.68
N SER A 451 -47.26 0.85 -26.07
CA SER A 451 -48.50 1.46 -26.58
C SER A 451 -48.90 0.92 -27.96
N ARG A 452 -47.92 0.39 -28.71
CA ARG A 452 -48.12 -0.16 -30.05
C ARG A 452 -48.40 -1.66 -30.07
N LEU A 453 -48.34 -2.32 -28.90
CA LEU A 453 -48.54 -3.76 -28.78
C LEU A 453 -50.01 -4.09 -28.45
N ASN A 454 -50.48 -5.22 -28.98
CA ASN A 454 -51.78 -5.77 -28.59
C ASN A 454 -51.73 -6.33 -27.15
N SER A 455 -52.90 -6.60 -26.55
CA SER A 455 -52.98 -7.02 -25.14
C SER A 455 -52.21 -8.31 -24.84
N ASN A 456 -52.28 -9.30 -25.73
CA ASN A 456 -51.59 -10.59 -25.56
C ASN A 456 -50.05 -10.48 -25.72
N GLU A 457 -49.58 -9.53 -26.53
CA GLU A 457 -48.15 -9.24 -26.66
C GLU A 457 -47.62 -8.47 -25.45
N ARG A 458 -48.43 -7.59 -24.85
CA ARG A 458 -48.04 -6.85 -23.63
C ARG A 458 -47.83 -7.77 -22.44
N GLU A 459 -48.64 -8.81 -22.28
CA GLU A 459 -48.50 -9.78 -21.19
C GLU A 459 -47.11 -10.43 -21.16
N LYS A 460 -46.48 -10.65 -22.33
CA LYS A 460 -45.12 -11.20 -22.42
C LYS A 460 -44.06 -10.30 -21.80
N TYR A 461 -44.34 -9.01 -21.64
CA TYR A 461 -43.42 -8.03 -21.08
C TYR A 461 -43.74 -7.66 -19.62
N TYR A 462 -44.81 -8.19 -19.02
CA TYR A 462 -45.17 -7.91 -17.63
C TYR A 462 -44.07 -8.21 -16.61
N PRO A 463 -43.25 -9.27 -16.76
CA PRO A 463 -42.11 -9.48 -15.87
C PRO A 463 -41.11 -8.30 -15.88
N TYR A 464 -40.84 -7.71 -17.04
CA TYR A 464 -39.92 -6.57 -17.16
C TYR A 464 -40.51 -5.28 -16.59
N ILE A 465 -41.82 -5.10 -16.70
CA ILE A 465 -42.54 -3.96 -16.09
C ILE A 465 -42.55 -4.12 -14.57
N ALA A 466 -42.74 -5.34 -14.07
CA ALA A 466 -42.64 -5.64 -12.64
C ALA A 466 -41.22 -5.31 -12.13
N ASP A 467 -40.17 -5.76 -12.81
CA ASP A 467 -38.79 -5.40 -12.48
C ASP A 467 -38.58 -3.87 -12.44
N GLU A 468 -39.11 -3.15 -13.43
CA GLU A 468 -39.04 -1.68 -13.48
C GLU A 468 -39.75 -1.00 -12.29
N ILE A 469 -40.91 -1.51 -11.87
CA ILE A 469 -41.62 -1.03 -10.69
C ILE A 469 -40.81 -1.33 -9.42
N ILE A 470 -40.23 -2.52 -9.32
CA ILE A 470 -39.40 -2.93 -8.20
C ILE A 470 -38.16 -2.02 -8.08
N ASP A 471 -37.47 -1.75 -9.19
CA ASP A 471 -36.32 -0.84 -9.22
C ASP A 471 -36.73 0.60 -8.84
N ALA A 472 -37.90 1.06 -9.29
CA ALA A 472 -38.44 2.36 -8.88
C ALA A 472 -38.76 2.43 -7.37
N LEU A 473 -39.25 1.34 -6.79
CA LEU A 473 -39.51 1.22 -5.35
C LEU A 473 -38.20 1.17 -4.55
N SER A 474 -37.16 0.49 -5.04
CA SER A 474 -35.86 0.43 -4.37
C SER A 474 -35.19 1.80 -4.30
N VAL A 475 -35.33 2.64 -5.33
CA VAL A 475 -34.85 4.04 -5.32
C VAL A 475 -35.55 4.87 -4.22
N ARG A 476 -36.79 4.53 -3.87
CA ARG A 476 -37.52 5.15 -2.74
C ARG A 476 -37.15 4.57 -1.37
N GLY A 477 -36.15 3.69 -1.30
CA GLY A 477 -35.72 3.02 -0.07
C GLY A 477 -36.62 1.84 0.33
N ILE A 478 -37.51 1.38 -0.55
CA ILE A 478 -38.39 0.23 -0.30
C ILE A 478 -37.70 -1.02 -0.86
N VAL A 479 -37.10 -1.82 0.02
CA VAL A 479 -36.43 -3.06 -0.35
C VAL A 479 -37.41 -4.23 -0.31
N ILE A 480 -37.63 -4.87 -1.46
CA ILE A 480 -38.44 -6.08 -1.56
C ILE A 480 -37.53 -7.29 -1.25
N LYS A 481 -37.84 -8.03 -0.18
CA LYS A 481 -37.15 -9.30 0.15
C LYS A 481 -37.63 -10.40 -0.81
N ASN A 482 -36.71 -11.29 -1.25
CA ASN A 482 -36.89 -12.35 -2.26
C ASN A 482 -37.03 -11.88 -3.73
N ARG A 483 -36.00 -11.19 -4.25
CA ARG A 483 -35.89 -10.88 -5.69
C ARG A 483 -35.50 -12.10 -6.57
N GLU A 484 -35.03 -13.20 -5.96
CA GLU A 484 -34.50 -14.39 -6.65
C GLU A 484 -35.26 -15.70 -6.34
N GLU A 485 -36.50 -15.65 -5.82
CA GLU A 485 -37.40 -16.83 -5.80
C GLU A 485 -38.43 -16.77 -6.93
#